data_AF-A0A1X0T060-F1
#
_entry.id   AF-A0A1X0T060-F1
#
_cell.length_a   1.000
_cell.length_b   1.000
_cell.length_c   1.000
_cell.angle_alpha   90.00
_cell.angle_beta   90.00
_cell.angle_gamma   90.00
#
_symmetry.space_group_name_H-M   'P 1'
#
loop_
_entity.id
_entity.type
_entity.pdbx_description
1 polymer ?
#
loop_
_entity_poly.entity_id
_entity_poly.type
_entity_poly.pdbx_seq_one_letter_code
_entity_poly.pdbx_strand_id
1 'polypeptide(L)'
;MQQAPDRMKTVFGEFVLLVIVTTLAVAALSLWYFRSFGEAVMMPAVGFAVTVTAASALPYLAYLVFRVASLHADNDGLMRAAHTDRLTGVLNRQGFEKVFRNHLRSLVGHNDKGLMLLIIDADHFKRINDRLGHPVGDIALKKIAGTLKKLVRQSDAVGRLGGEEFVVSLPCGTAEQGEMVAERLRMAINRLYVGTGKNGAQLSVSIGGVFMRTPQPFDRIYEAADANLYRSKEGGRNRCTIASIAAQGRGRLRGMEAPATPQTAG
;
A
#
# COMPACT_ATOMS: atom_id res chain seq x y z
N MET A 1 -2.42 -20.67 -1.26
CA MET A 1 -3.09 -19.50 -1.87
C MET A 1 -2.89 -19.44 -3.40
N GLN A 2 -2.86 -20.57 -4.12
CA GLN A 2 -2.52 -20.62 -5.57
C GLN A 2 -3.68 -21.06 -6.49
N GLN A 3 -4.91 -21.23 -5.98
CA GLN A 3 -6.05 -21.80 -6.72
C GLN A 3 -7.01 -20.78 -7.38
N ALA A 4 -6.83 -19.47 -7.14
CA ALA A 4 -7.73 -18.44 -7.66
C ALA A 4 -7.63 -18.16 -9.20
N PRO A 5 -6.45 -18.19 -9.85
CA PRO A 5 -6.36 -17.79 -11.26
C PRO A 5 -6.93 -18.82 -12.23
N ASP A 6 -6.87 -20.12 -11.90
CA ASP A 6 -7.42 -21.19 -12.76
C ASP A 6 -8.95 -21.23 -12.74
N ARG A 7 -9.57 -21.10 -11.56
CA ARG A 7 -11.04 -21.03 -11.45
C ARG A 7 -11.63 -19.90 -12.27
N MET A 8 -10.94 -18.77 -12.38
CA MET A 8 -11.43 -17.61 -13.12
C MET A 8 -11.40 -17.81 -14.64
N LYS A 9 -10.40 -18.54 -15.15
CA LYS A 9 -10.35 -18.96 -16.56
C LYS A 9 -11.41 -20.00 -16.87
N THR A 10 -11.67 -20.93 -15.96
CA THR A 10 -12.71 -21.96 -16.11
C THR A 10 -14.10 -21.33 -16.15
N VAL A 11 -14.43 -20.46 -15.19
CA VAL A 11 -15.73 -19.77 -15.13
C VAL A 11 -15.95 -18.86 -16.35
N PHE A 12 -14.89 -18.18 -16.82
CA PHE A 12 -14.95 -17.40 -18.06
C PHE A 12 -15.20 -18.28 -19.29
N GLY A 13 -14.54 -19.44 -19.38
CA GLY A 13 -14.73 -20.40 -20.45
C GLY A 13 -16.14 -21.00 -20.46
N GLU A 14 -16.65 -21.42 -19.31
CA GLU A 14 -18.02 -21.94 -19.14
C GLU A 14 -19.07 -20.88 -19.51
N PHE A 15 -18.82 -19.61 -19.18
CA PHE A 15 -19.71 -18.49 -19.48
C PHE A 15 -19.75 -18.16 -20.98
N VAL A 16 -18.58 -18.10 -21.63
CA VAL A 16 -18.48 -17.90 -23.10
C VAL A 16 -19.17 -19.05 -23.84
N LEU A 17 -18.96 -20.28 -23.37
CA LEU A 17 -19.61 -21.46 -23.93
C LEU A 17 -21.15 -21.36 -23.83
N LEU A 18 -21.69 -20.92 -22.69
CA LEU A 18 -23.13 -20.77 -22.49
C LEU A 18 -23.75 -19.74 -23.46
N VAL A 19 -23.06 -18.62 -23.71
CA VAL A 19 -23.53 -17.59 -24.65
C VAL A 19 -23.53 -18.11 -26.09
N ILE A 20 -22.47 -18.82 -26.49
CA ILE A 20 -22.39 -19.44 -27.82
C ILE A 20 -23.51 -20.47 -27.98
N VAL A 21 -23.72 -21.34 -27.00
CA VAL A 21 -24.75 -22.38 -27.03
C VAL A 21 -26.15 -21.79 -27.11
N THR A 22 -26.46 -20.78 -26.31
CA THR A 22 -27.80 -20.15 -26.32
C THR A 22 -28.06 -19.40 -27.63
N THR A 23 -27.06 -18.71 -28.18
CA THR A 23 -27.16 -18.03 -29.48
C THR A 23 -27.39 -19.03 -30.61
N LEU A 24 -26.60 -20.11 -30.66
CA LEU A 24 -26.76 -21.17 -31.66
C LEU A 24 -28.11 -21.88 -31.52
N ALA A 25 -28.58 -22.11 -30.31
CA ALA A 25 -29.89 -22.72 -30.04
C ALA A 25 -31.03 -21.84 -30.56
N VAL A 26 -30.99 -20.52 -30.31
CA VAL A 26 -32.01 -19.58 -30.81
C VAL A 26 -32.00 -19.51 -32.34
N ALA A 27 -30.81 -19.50 -32.96
CA ALA A 27 -30.69 -19.52 -34.41
C ALA A 27 -31.23 -20.83 -35.02
N ALA A 28 -30.86 -21.98 -34.46
CA ALA A 28 -31.33 -23.29 -34.92
C ALA A 28 -32.85 -23.46 -34.74
N LEU A 29 -33.40 -23.04 -33.60
CA LEU A 29 -34.83 -23.08 -33.33
C LEU A 29 -35.61 -22.18 -34.30
N SER A 30 -35.07 -20.99 -34.60
CA SER A 30 -35.65 -20.08 -35.59
C SER A 30 -35.67 -20.73 -36.98
N LEU A 31 -34.55 -21.27 -37.46
CA LEU A 31 -34.50 -21.95 -38.75
C LEU A 31 -35.44 -23.16 -38.83
N TRP A 32 -35.54 -23.96 -37.76
CA TRP A 32 -36.45 -25.10 -37.70
C TRP A 32 -37.91 -24.68 -37.72
N TYR A 33 -38.29 -23.64 -36.97
CA TYR A 33 -39.65 -23.12 -36.92
C TYR A 33 -40.07 -22.52 -38.28
N PHE A 34 -39.17 -21.79 -38.93
CA PHE A 34 -39.47 -21.09 -40.18
C PHE A 34 -39.32 -21.97 -41.43
N ARG A 35 -38.81 -23.20 -41.34
CA ARG A 35 -38.63 -24.11 -42.49
C ARG A 35 -39.91 -24.44 -43.25
N SER A 36 -41.06 -24.35 -42.59
CA SER A 36 -42.38 -24.68 -43.15
C SER A 36 -43.03 -23.49 -43.83
N PHE A 37 -42.43 -22.31 -43.75
CA PHE A 37 -42.88 -21.08 -44.39
C PHE A 37 -42.03 -20.83 -45.65
N GLY A 38 -42.64 -20.33 -46.73
CA GLY A 38 -41.95 -20.11 -48.01
C GLY A 38 -40.79 -19.11 -47.92
N GLU A 39 -39.96 -19.03 -48.98
CA GLU A 39 -38.70 -18.25 -49.02
C GLU A 39 -38.85 -16.78 -48.54
N ALA A 40 -40.04 -16.18 -48.74
CA ALA A 40 -40.34 -14.81 -48.32
C ALA A 40 -40.27 -14.57 -46.80
N VAL A 41 -40.39 -15.61 -45.96
CA VAL A 41 -40.43 -15.49 -44.49
C VAL A 41 -39.04 -15.72 -43.85
N MET A 42 -38.09 -16.25 -44.62
CA MET A 42 -36.77 -16.63 -44.13
C MET A 42 -35.90 -15.41 -43.74
N MET A 43 -35.89 -14.36 -44.55
CA MET A 43 -35.11 -13.15 -44.28
C MET A 43 -35.58 -12.38 -43.02
N PRO A 44 -36.89 -12.16 -42.81
CA PRO A 44 -37.40 -11.61 -41.55
C PRO A 44 -37.04 -12.44 -40.31
N ALA A 45 -37.07 -13.78 -40.43
CA ALA A 45 -36.70 -14.69 -39.34
C ALA A 45 -35.24 -14.55 -38.92
N VAL A 46 -34.32 -14.44 -39.89
CA VAL A 46 -32.90 -14.19 -39.61
C VAL A 46 -32.72 -12.83 -38.94
N GLY A 47 -33.40 -11.78 -39.42
CA GLY A 47 -33.37 -10.46 -38.81
C GLY A 47 -33.85 -10.46 -37.35
N PHE A 48 -34.93 -11.21 -37.06
CA PHE A 48 -35.45 -11.37 -35.70
C PHE A 48 -34.42 -12.05 -34.78
N ALA A 49 -33.82 -13.16 -35.22
CA ALA A 49 -32.81 -13.87 -34.43
C ALA A 49 -31.56 -13.02 -34.13
N VAL A 50 -31.08 -12.24 -35.12
CA VAL A 50 -29.96 -11.31 -34.94
C VAL A 50 -30.32 -10.21 -33.95
N THR A 51 -31.52 -9.64 -34.05
CA THR A 51 -31.97 -8.54 -33.18
C THR A 51 -32.11 -9.01 -31.73
N VAL A 52 -32.70 -10.19 -31.51
CA VAL A 52 -32.83 -10.79 -30.17
C VAL A 52 -31.45 -11.08 -29.56
N THR A 53 -30.53 -11.63 -30.36
CA THR A 53 -29.16 -11.90 -29.91
C THR A 53 -28.43 -10.60 -29.54
N ALA A 54 -28.49 -9.59 -30.41
CA ALA A 54 -27.87 -8.28 -30.17
C ALA A 54 -28.48 -7.56 -28.96
N ALA A 55 -29.80 -7.61 -28.80
CA ALA A 55 -30.50 -7.02 -27.65
C ALA A 55 -30.10 -7.71 -26.33
N SER A 56 -29.87 -9.03 -26.35
CA SER A 56 -29.42 -9.78 -25.18
C SER A 56 -27.96 -9.46 -24.80
N ALA A 57 -27.11 -9.06 -25.74
CA ALA A 57 -25.69 -8.77 -25.50
C ALA A 57 -25.46 -7.56 -24.59
N LEU A 58 -26.35 -6.55 -24.63
CA LEU A 58 -26.21 -5.32 -23.86
C LEU A 58 -26.32 -5.54 -22.32
N PRO A 59 -27.35 -6.23 -21.80
CA PRO A 59 -27.39 -6.63 -20.38
C PRO A 59 -26.17 -7.46 -19.94
N TYR A 60 -25.68 -8.35 -20.79
CA TYR A 60 -24.49 -9.16 -20.48
C TYR A 60 -23.22 -8.33 -20.38
N LEU A 61 -23.03 -7.38 -21.30
CA LEU A 61 -21.91 -6.45 -21.26
C LEU A 61 -21.97 -5.58 -19.99
N ALA A 62 -23.15 -5.06 -19.66
CA ALA A 62 -23.35 -4.28 -18.44
C ALA A 62 -23.05 -5.10 -17.17
N TYR A 63 -23.49 -6.37 -17.11
CA TYR A 63 -23.17 -7.28 -16.01
C TYR A 63 -21.67 -7.55 -15.89
N LEU A 64 -20.97 -7.81 -17.00
CA LEU A 64 -19.51 -8.03 -17.00
C LEU A 64 -18.76 -6.79 -16.51
N VAL A 65 -19.11 -5.60 -17.01
CA VAL A 65 -18.51 -4.34 -16.57
C VAL A 65 -18.74 -4.13 -15.06
N PHE A 66 -19.97 -4.37 -14.59
CA PHE A 66 -20.30 -4.27 -13.16
C PHE A 66 -19.51 -5.27 -12.30
N ARG A 67 -19.39 -6.54 -12.74
CA ARG A 67 -18.64 -7.58 -12.01
C ARG A 67 -17.14 -7.30 -11.97
N VAL A 68 -16.55 -6.85 -13.07
CA VAL A 68 -15.13 -6.45 -13.11
C VAL A 68 -14.90 -5.26 -12.16
N ALA A 69 -15.77 -4.26 -12.17
CA ALA A 69 -15.69 -3.13 -11.25
C ALA A 69 -15.82 -3.55 -9.78
N SER A 70 -16.75 -4.45 -9.46
CA SER A 70 -16.91 -4.99 -8.10
C SER A 70 -15.68 -5.78 -7.64
N LEU A 71 -15.11 -6.63 -8.51
CA LEU A 71 -13.89 -7.37 -8.20
C LEU A 71 -12.71 -6.44 -7.93
N HIS A 72 -12.58 -5.35 -8.68
CA HIS A 72 -11.55 -4.34 -8.43
C HIS A 72 -11.78 -3.62 -7.08
N ALA A 73 -13.03 -3.25 -6.77
CA ALA A 73 -13.34 -2.60 -5.50
C ALA A 73 -13.07 -3.50 -4.28
N ASP A 74 -13.42 -4.79 -4.37
CA ASP A 74 -13.15 -5.78 -3.32
C ASP A 74 -11.64 -6.01 -3.16
N ASN A 75 -10.91 -6.08 -4.28
CA ASN A 75 -9.45 -6.18 -4.27
C ASN A 75 -8.81 -4.95 -3.63
N ASP A 76 -9.31 -3.74 -3.89
CA ASP A 76 -8.83 -2.50 -3.26
C ASP A 76 -9.12 -2.45 -1.75
N GLY A 77 -10.25 -3.01 -1.32
CA GLY A 77 -10.57 -3.19 0.11
C GLY A 77 -9.61 -4.16 0.80
N LEU A 78 -9.35 -5.32 0.18
CA LEU A 78 -8.40 -6.32 0.64
C LEU A 78 -6.97 -5.78 0.68
N MET A 79 -6.56 -5.03 -0.35
CA MET A 79 -5.23 -4.42 -0.44
C MET A 79 -5.03 -3.32 0.62
N ARG A 80 -6.06 -2.51 0.90
CA ARG A 80 -6.00 -1.53 2.00
C ARG A 80 -5.90 -2.21 3.37
N ALA A 81 -6.68 -3.27 3.60
CA ALA A 81 -6.58 -4.06 4.82
C ALA A 81 -5.22 -4.78 4.95
N ALA A 82 -4.61 -5.17 3.83
CA ALA A 82 -3.29 -5.79 3.79
C ALA A 82 -2.12 -4.82 4.04
N HIS A 83 -2.32 -3.50 3.85
CA HIS A 83 -1.27 -2.48 3.99
C HIS A 83 -1.41 -1.57 5.20
N THR A 84 -2.38 -1.82 6.08
CA THR A 84 -2.64 -1.02 7.27
C THR A 84 -2.44 -1.84 8.55
N ASP A 85 -1.96 -1.18 9.60
CA ASP A 85 -1.90 -1.76 10.94
C ASP A 85 -3.30 -1.74 11.57
N ARG A 86 -3.80 -2.91 11.97
CA ARG A 86 -5.18 -3.05 12.47
C ARG A 86 -5.45 -2.28 13.76
N LEU A 87 -4.43 -2.09 14.61
CA LEU A 87 -4.61 -1.41 15.90
C LEU A 87 -4.66 0.11 15.74
N THR A 88 -3.76 0.66 14.93
CA THR A 88 -3.50 2.11 14.87
C THR A 88 -4.04 2.78 13.60
N GLY A 89 -4.32 2.02 12.55
CA GLY A 89 -4.84 2.52 11.27
C GLY A 89 -3.83 3.30 10.43
N VAL A 90 -2.55 3.33 10.81
CA VAL A 90 -1.45 3.80 9.94
C VAL A 90 -0.97 2.66 9.03
N LEU A 91 -0.02 2.92 8.13
CA LEU A 91 0.53 1.87 7.27
C LEU A 91 1.20 0.78 8.13
N ASN A 92 1.04 -0.48 7.74
CA ASN A 92 1.92 -1.53 8.27
C ASN A 92 3.26 -1.51 7.52
N ARG A 93 4.19 -2.40 7.89
CA ARG A 93 5.51 -2.52 7.24
C ARG A 93 5.42 -2.57 5.71
N GLN A 94 4.60 -3.47 5.16
CA GLN A 94 4.45 -3.62 3.71
C GLN A 94 3.89 -2.36 3.04
N GLY A 95 2.88 -1.73 3.66
CA GLY A 95 2.31 -0.48 3.17
C GLY A 95 3.32 0.67 3.19
N PHE A 96 4.10 0.80 4.26
CA PHE A 96 5.10 1.84 4.40
C PHE A 96 6.24 1.67 3.40
N GLU A 97 6.83 0.49 3.27
CA GLU A 97 7.91 0.23 2.31
C GLU A 97 7.48 0.50 0.85
N LYS A 98 6.21 0.24 0.51
CA LYS A 98 5.66 0.58 -0.81
C LYS A 98 5.65 2.09 -1.05
N VAL A 99 5.15 2.88 -0.10
CA VAL A 99 5.12 4.35 -0.22
C VAL A 99 6.53 4.93 -0.17
N PHE A 100 7.38 4.44 0.72
CA PHE A 100 8.76 4.86 0.86
C PHE A 100 9.57 4.67 -0.43
N ARG A 101 9.39 3.54 -1.12
CA ARG A 101 10.00 3.32 -2.45
C ARG A 101 9.54 4.34 -3.50
N ASN A 102 8.29 4.82 -3.42
CA ASN A 102 7.83 5.89 -4.32
C ASN A 102 8.53 7.21 -4.00
N HIS A 103 8.70 7.55 -2.72
CA HIS A 103 9.47 8.72 -2.31
C HIS A 103 10.92 8.64 -2.75
N LEU A 104 11.58 7.49 -2.59
CA LEU A 104 12.96 7.28 -3.08
C LEU A 104 13.06 7.51 -4.59
N ARG A 105 12.13 6.97 -5.37
CA ARG A 105 12.10 7.19 -6.83
C ARG A 105 11.97 8.67 -7.21
N SER A 106 11.27 9.46 -6.40
CA SER A 106 11.11 10.90 -6.66
C SER A 106 12.39 11.73 -6.52
N LEU A 107 13.44 11.18 -5.89
CA LEU A 107 14.76 11.82 -5.78
C LEU A 107 15.61 11.68 -7.05
N VAL A 108 15.30 10.70 -7.92
CA VAL A 108 16.10 10.43 -9.11
C VAL A 108 16.05 11.64 -10.04
N GLY A 109 17.23 12.16 -10.41
CA GLY A 109 17.37 13.29 -11.32
C GLY A 109 17.05 14.66 -10.72
N HIS A 110 16.85 14.76 -9.40
CA HIS A 110 16.50 16.01 -8.73
C HIS A 110 17.43 16.29 -7.54
N ASN A 111 18.39 17.20 -7.72
CA ASN A 111 19.39 17.50 -6.68
C ASN A 111 18.85 18.38 -5.53
N ASP A 112 17.76 19.12 -5.79
CA ASP A 112 17.08 19.99 -4.84
C ASP A 112 16.18 19.22 -3.86
N LYS A 113 15.69 18.05 -4.27
CA LYS A 113 14.86 17.17 -3.43
C LYS A 113 15.68 16.41 -2.40
N GLY A 114 15.04 16.12 -1.28
CA GLY A 114 15.56 15.26 -0.23
C GLY A 114 14.45 14.43 0.40
N LEU A 115 14.87 13.40 1.13
CA LEU A 115 13.99 12.50 1.84
C LEU A 115 14.57 12.23 3.22
N MET A 116 13.73 12.32 4.25
CA MET A 116 14.05 11.90 5.60
C MET A 116 13.27 10.62 5.92
N LEU A 117 13.96 9.61 6.43
CA LEU A 117 13.34 8.50 7.17
C LEU A 117 13.52 8.78 8.66
N LEU A 118 12.43 8.70 9.41
CA LEU A 118 12.44 8.71 10.88
C LEU A 118 11.97 7.35 11.39
N ILE A 119 12.69 6.77 12.35
CA ILE A 119 12.24 5.67 13.19
C ILE A 119 11.95 6.25 14.58
N ILE A 120 10.77 5.95 15.11
CA ILE A 120 10.21 6.51 16.33
C ILE A 120 9.83 5.34 17.23
N ASP A 121 10.37 5.31 18.44
CA ASP A 121 10.12 4.24 19.40
C ASP A 121 9.57 4.83 20.71
N ALA A 122 8.50 4.24 21.23
CA ALA A 122 7.89 4.70 22.48
C ALA A 122 8.75 4.28 23.68
N ASP A 123 9.26 5.28 24.39
CA ASP A 123 10.15 5.07 25.52
C ASP A 123 9.43 4.33 26.64
N HIS A 124 10.08 3.32 27.20
CA HIS A 124 9.57 2.57 28.35
C HIS A 124 8.17 1.98 28.13
N PHE A 125 7.76 1.68 26.90
CA PHE A 125 6.43 1.18 26.59
C PHE A 125 6.10 -0.13 27.32
N LYS A 126 7.07 -1.03 27.46
CA LYS A 126 6.93 -2.22 28.31
C LYS A 126 6.50 -1.88 29.75
N ARG A 127 7.08 -0.84 30.38
CA ARG A 127 6.68 -0.40 31.73
C ARG A 127 5.24 0.13 31.78
N ILE A 128 4.77 0.74 30.69
CA ILE A 128 3.37 1.18 30.56
C ILE A 128 2.45 -0.05 30.54
N ASN A 129 2.78 -1.07 29.74
CA ASN A 129 2.01 -2.32 29.70
C ASN A 129 2.03 -3.05 31.04
N ASP A 130 3.21 -3.19 31.65
CA ASP A 130 3.36 -3.92 32.92
C ASP A 130 2.60 -3.24 34.06
N ARG A 131 2.54 -1.90 34.07
CA ARG A 131 1.88 -1.13 35.13
C ARG A 131 0.38 -0.91 34.89
N LEU A 132 -0.03 -0.66 33.65
CA LEU A 132 -1.38 -0.19 33.30
C LEU A 132 -2.18 -1.18 32.46
N GLY A 133 -1.57 -2.31 32.10
CA GLY A 133 -2.17 -3.34 31.27
C GLY A 133 -2.12 -3.03 29.78
N HIS A 134 -2.14 -4.10 28.97
CA HIS A 134 -2.15 -4.02 27.51
C HIS A 134 -3.25 -3.11 26.92
N PRO A 135 -4.50 -3.05 27.44
CA PRO A 135 -5.50 -2.14 26.91
C PRO A 135 -5.08 -0.66 26.96
N VAL A 136 -4.33 -0.24 27.99
CA VAL A 136 -3.81 1.12 28.09
C VAL A 136 -2.61 1.33 27.16
N GLY A 137 -1.77 0.31 26.98
CA GLY A 137 -0.73 0.30 25.95
C GLY A 137 -1.29 0.49 24.54
N ASP A 138 -2.38 -0.20 24.21
CA ASP A 138 -3.08 -0.06 22.94
C ASP A 138 -3.61 1.38 22.74
N ILE A 139 -4.14 1.99 23.80
CA ILE A 139 -4.55 3.40 23.78
C ILE A 139 -3.35 4.31 23.55
N ALA A 140 -2.20 4.05 24.19
CA ALA A 140 -0.98 4.82 23.98
C ALA A 140 -0.51 4.75 22.52
N LEU A 141 -0.47 3.55 21.92
CA LEU A 141 -0.11 3.36 20.51
C LEU A 141 -1.08 4.10 19.56
N LYS A 142 -2.39 4.02 19.82
CA LYS A 142 -3.40 4.75 19.05
C LYS A 142 -3.23 6.26 19.16
N LYS A 143 -2.92 6.78 20.36
CA LYS A 143 -2.67 8.22 20.56
C LYS A 143 -1.39 8.67 19.85
N ILE A 144 -0.31 7.89 19.92
CA ILE A 144 0.95 8.17 19.21
C ILE A 144 0.67 8.22 17.71
N ALA A 145 0.08 7.17 17.14
CA ALA A 145 -0.24 7.09 15.71
C ALA A 145 -1.14 8.24 15.24
N GLY A 146 -2.18 8.57 16.02
CA GLY A 146 -3.07 9.68 15.74
C GLY A 146 -2.36 11.04 15.76
N THR A 147 -1.44 11.26 16.71
CA THR A 147 -0.63 12.48 16.78
C THR A 147 0.35 12.58 15.62
N LEU A 148 1.03 11.50 15.25
CA LEU A 148 1.90 11.45 14.08
C LEU A 148 1.13 11.83 12.82
N LYS A 149 0.01 11.16 12.56
CA LYS A 149 -0.83 11.38 11.37
C LYS A 149 -1.41 12.80 11.27
N LYS A 150 -1.70 13.45 12.39
CA LYS A 150 -2.23 14.82 12.43
C LYS A 150 -1.17 15.89 12.13
N LEU A 151 0.10 15.61 12.42
CA LEU A 151 1.18 16.60 12.35
C LEU A 151 1.98 16.55 11.06
N VAL A 152 1.98 15.40 10.38
CA VAL A 152 2.60 15.24 9.07
C VAL A 152 1.64 15.70 7.96
N ARG A 153 2.19 15.99 6.77
CA ARG A 153 1.43 16.41 5.60
C ARG A 153 0.86 15.19 4.86
N GLN A 154 -0.03 15.44 3.90
CA GLN A 154 -0.58 14.38 3.04
C GLN A 154 0.48 13.72 2.15
N SER A 155 1.54 14.44 1.80
CA SER A 155 2.71 13.93 1.06
C SER A 155 3.60 12.99 1.87
N ASP A 156 3.42 12.98 3.19
CA ASP A 156 4.26 12.23 4.10
C ASP A 156 3.63 10.86 4.36
N ALA A 157 4.43 9.89 4.76
CA ALA A 157 3.94 8.55 5.09
C ALA A 157 4.20 8.25 6.57
N VAL A 158 3.19 7.70 7.26
CA VAL A 158 3.34 7.18 8.64
C VAL A 158 3.04 5.69 8.62
N GLY A 159 3.91 4.90 9.24
CA GLY A 159 3.69 3.47 9.44
C GLY A 159 4.05 3.00 10.84
N ARG A 160 3.61 1.78 11.17
CA ARG A 160 4.01 1.02 12.36
C ARG A 160 4.62 -0.29 11.88
N LEU A 161 5.87 -0.54 12.23
CA LEU A 161 6.60 -1.73 11.77
C LEU A 161 6.39 -2.94 12.68
N GLY A 162 6.16 -2.69 13.97
CA GLY A 162 5.84 -3.72 14.95
C GLY A 162 5.99 -3.18 16.37
N GLY A 163 5.36 -3.84 17.36
CA GLY A 163 5.49 -3.46 18.77
C GLY A 163 5.18 -1.98 19.03
N GLU A 164 6.17 -1.25 19.55
CA GLU A 164 6.12 0.19 19.84
C GLU A 164 6.84 1.08 18.80
N GLU A 165 7.22 0.52 17.66
CA GLU A 165 8.03 1.17 16.65
C GLU A 165 7.20 1.71 15.48
N PHE A 166 7.31 3.02 15.26
CA PHE A 166 6.71 3.77 14.17
C PHE A 166 7.78 4.30 13.23
N VAL A 167 7.37 4.55 11.99
CA VAL A 167 8.23 5.13 10.97
C VAL A 167 7.52 6.26 10.26
N VAL A 168 8.29 7.28 9.86
CA VAL A 168 7.80 8.41 9.08
C VAL A 168 8.71 8.66 7.90
N SER A 169 8.12 8.82 6.71
CA SER A 169 8.80 9.24 5.49
C SER A 169 8.41 10.68 5.18
N LEU A 170 9.40 11.57 5.15
CA LEU A 170 9.20 13.01 4.97
C LEU A 170 10.00 13.50 3.76
N PRO A 171 9.36 13.76 2.61
CA PRO A 171 9.98 14.53 1.55
C PRO A 171 10.29 15.95 2.05
N CYS A 172 11.57 16.31 2.15
CA CYS A 172 12.02 17.60 2.66
C CYS A 172 13.26 18.11 1.91
N GLY A 173 13.42 19.43 1.81
CA GLY A 173 14.51 20.02 1.03
C GLY A 173 15.86 19.94 1.73
N THR A 174 15.89 19.90 3.08
CA THR A 174 17.12 19.84 3.87
C THR A 174 16.98 18.95 5.11
N ALA A 175 18.11 18.61 5.75
CA ALA A 175 18.12 17.82 6.97
C ALA A 175 17.49 18.58 8.16
N GLU A 176 17.76 19.89 8.25
CA GLU A 176 17.25 20.78 9.30
C GLU A 176 15.73 20.88 9.26
N GLN A 177 15.13 20.93 8.06
CA GLN A 177 13.68 20.89 7.90
C GLN A 177 13.08 19.58 8.43
N GLY A 178 13.73 18.45 8.13
CA GLY A 178 13.30 17.15 8.65
C GLY A 178 13.46 17.05 10.17
N GLU A 179 14.53 17.63 10.72
CA GLU A 179 14.78 17.68 12.17
C GLU A 179 13.75 18.52 12.92
N MET A 180 13.38 19.69 12.39
CA MET A 180 12.29 20.49 12.94
C MET A 180 10.97 19.71 13.00
N VAL A 181 10.68 18.90 11.99
CA VAL A 181 9.49 18.05 12.00
C VAL A 181 9.62 16.94 13.05
N ALA A 182 10.77 16.27 13.13
CA ALA A 182 11.02 15.24 14.14
C ALA A 182 10.83 15.77 15.57
N GLU A 183 11.43 16.92 15.89
CA GLU A 183 11.29 17.55 17.21
C GLU A 183 9.85 17.95 17.50
N ARG A 184 9.13 18.48 16.51
CA ARG A 184 7.70 18.80 16.65
C ARG A 184 6.87 17.55 16.96
N LEU A 185 7.12 16.43 16.29
CA LEU A 185 6.45 15.15 16.55
C LEU A 185 6.74 14.67 17.97
N ARG A 186 8.02 14.67 18.37
CA ARG A 186 8.46 14.28 19.71
C ARG A 186 7.81 15.11 20.81
N MET A 187 7.87 16.44 20.69
CA MET A 187 7.28 17.37 21.67
C MET A 187 5.77 17.20 21.78
N ALA A 188 5.07 16.96 20.67
CA ALA A 188 3.63 16.74 20.69
C ALA A 188 3.27 15.41 21.36
N ILE A 189 4.02 14.34 21.11
CA ILE A 189 3.84 13.06 21.80
C ILE A 189 4.15 13.18 23.30
N ASN A 190 5.17 13.96 23.66
CA ASN A 190 5.52 14.23 25.06
C ASN A 190 4.41 14.94 25.85
N ARG A 191 3.42 15.54 25.18
CA ARG A 191 2.24 16.15 25.84
C ARG A 191 1.09 15.16 26.05
N LEU A 192 1.21 13.92 25.57
CA LEU A 192 0.18 12.91 25.70
C LEU A 192 0.27 12.21 27.07
N TYR A 193 -0.91 11.92 27.62
CA TYR A 193 -1.06 11.19 28.87
C TYR A 193 -2.04 10.02 28.69
N VAL A 194 -1.77 8.88 29.33
CA VAL A 194 -2.62 7.68 29.31
C VAL A 194 -2.87 7.13 30.71
N GLY A 195 -3.98 6.42 30.89
CA GLY A 195 -4.44 5.96 32.20
C GLY A 195 -5.26 7.00 32.96
N THR A 196 -5.63 6.69 34.20
CA THR A 196 -6.52 7.50 35.04
C THR A 196 -5.86 7.89 36.36
N GLY A 197 -6.05 9.15 36.76
CA GLY A 197 -5.59 9.67 38.06
C GLY A 197 -4.08 9.60 38.25
N LYS A 198 -3.64 9.37 39.50
CA LYS A 198 -2.21 9.31 39.88
C LYS A 198 -1.44 8.13 39.28
N ASN A 199 -2.14 7.18 38.65
CA ASN A 199 -1.54 5.99 38.06
C ASN A 199 -1.27 6.13 36.56
N GLY A 200 -1.64 7.22 35.91
CA GLY A 200 -1.34 7.38 34.50
C GLY A 200 0.14 7.58 34.19
N ALA A 201 0.46 7.55 32.90
CA ALA A 201 1.81 7.73 32.37
C ALA A 201 1.81 8.81 31.30
N GLN A 202 2.79 9.70 31.38
CA GLN A 202 3.15 10.59 30.27
C GLN A 202 3.90 9.77 29.22
N LEU A 203 3.55 9.93 27.95
CA LEU A 203 4.22 9.24 26.87
C LEU A 203 5.47 10.03 26.47
N SER A 204 6.55 9.35 26.11
CA SER A 204 7.67 9.96 25.40
C SER A 204 8.17 9.02 24.29
N VAL A 205 8.88 9.58 23.33
CA VAL A 205 9.46 8.82 22.22
C VAL A 205 10.91 9.26 21.97
N SER A 206 11.73 8.31 21.56
CA SER A 206 13.04 8.57 20.99
C SER A 206 12.96 8.46 19.46
N ILE A 207 13.68 9.32 18.75
CA ILE A 207 13.62 9.38 17.27
C ILE A 207 15.03 9.28 16.68
N GLY A 208 15.23 8.31 15.80
CA GLY A 208 16.41 8.21 14.94
C GLY A 208 16.04 8.59 13.51
N GLY A 209 16.80 9.48 12.89
CA GLY A 209 16.51 9.94 11.53
C GLY A 209 17.71 9.89 10.59
N VAL A 210 17.43 9.68 9.30
CA VAL A 210 18.42 9.80 8.23
C VAL A 210 17.90 10.62 7.08
N PHE A 211 18.62 11.67 6.73
CA PHE A 211 18.40 12.49 5.55
C PHE A 211 19.21 11.98 4.36
N MET A 212 18.61 11.96 3.17
CA MET A 212 19.28 11.58 1.94
C MET A 212 18.81 12.43 0.76
N ARG A 213 19.73 12.68 -0.18
CA ARG A 213 19.43 13.27 -1.50
C ARG A 213 19.51 12.26 -2.64
N THR A 214 20.15 11.12 -2.39
CA THR A 214 20.31 10.06 -3.38
C THR A 214 19.56 8.81 -2.92
N PRO A 215 18.85 8.12 -3.82
CA PRO A 215 18.21 6.86 -3.48
C PRO A 215 19.23 5.84 -2.97
N GLN A 216 18.89 5.14 -1.89
CA GLN A 216 19.67 4.05 -1.31
C GLN A 216 18.75 2.84 -1.07
N PRO A 217 19.30 1.61 -0.95
CA PRO A 217 18.52 0.46 -0.51
C PRO A 217 17.85 0.71 0.84
N PHE A 218 16.61 0.24 1.01
CA PHE A 218 15.82 0.46 2.22
C PHE A 218 16.55 -0.01 3.48
N ASP A 219 17.13 -1.22 3.47
CA ASP A 219 17.80 -1.81 4.63
C ASP A 219 18.96 -0.93 5.12
N ARG A 220 19.77 -0.37 4.21
CA ARG A 220 20.87 0.54 4.56
C ARG A 220 20.36 1.83 5.22
N ILE A 221 19.28 2.38 4.70
CA ILE A 221 18.66 3.59 5.26
C ILE A 221 18.11 3.28 6.65
N TYR A 222 17.43 2.14 6.77
CA TYR A 222 16.82 1.67 8.01
C TYR A 222 17.86 1.45 9.10
N GLU A 223 18.93 0.70 8.82
CA GLU A 223 20.05 0.46 9.74
C GLU A 223 20.70 1.77 10.22
N ALA A 224 20.90 2.73 9.32
CA ALA A 224 21.47 4.03 9.69
C ALA A 224 20.52 4.85 10.59
N ALA A 225 19.20 4.78 10.34
CA ALA A 225 18.20 5.44 11.18
C ALA A 225 18.06 4.75 12.54
N ASP A 226 18.15 3.42 12.58
CA ASP A 226 18.12 2.62 13.81
C ASP A 226 19.34 2.90 14.70
N ALA A 227 20.54 3.01 14.10
CA ALA A 227 21.73 3.43 14.83
C ALA A 227 21.57 4.82 15.47
N ASN A 228 20.88 5.74 14.80
CA ASN A 228 20.56 7.06 15.37
C ASN A 228 19.46 6.98 16.45
N LEU A 229 18.50 6.06 16.32
CA LEU A 229 17.50 5.82 17.35
C LEU A 229 18.17 5.27 18.62
N TYR A 230 19.10 4.33 18.45
CA TYR A 230 19.91 3.78 19.53
C TYR A 230 20.66 4.89 20.28
N ARG A 231 21.35 5.79 19.56
CA ARG A 231 22.01 6.98 20.17
C ARG A 231 21.04 7.86 20.95
N SER A 232 19.81 8.04 20.44
CA SER A 232 18.78 8.80 21.15
C SER A 232 18.38 8.13 22.46
N LYS A 233 18.24 6.79 22.45
CA LYS A 233 17.93 6.00 23.64
C LYS A 233 19.07 6.03 24.67
N GLU A 234 20.32 5.86 24.22
CA GLU A 234 21.51 5.92 25.08
C GLU A 234 21.74 7.31 25.67
N GLY A 235 21.47 8.35 24.90
CA GLY A 235 21.63 9.73 25.36
C GLY A 235 20.71 10.11 26.53
N GLY A 236 19.72 9.28 26.86
CA GLY A 236 18.74 9.55 27.91
C GLY A 236 17.29 9.62 27.42
N ARG A 237 17.02 9.12 26.21
CA ARG A 237 15.67 9.06 25.61
C ARG A 237 15.04 10.44 25.39
N ASN A 238 13.78 10.46 24.96
CA ASN A 238 12.98 11.66 24.70
C ASN A 238 13.74 12.73 23.89
N ARG A 239 14.38 12.32 22.79
CA ARG A 239 15.17 13.19 21.92
C ARG A 239 15.20 12.68 20.49
N CYS A 240 15.64 13.54 19.57
CA CYS A 240 15.94 13.16 18.20
C CYS A 240 17.46 13.12 17.97
N THR A 241 17.92 12.13 17.21
CA THR A 241 19.27 12.11 16.63
C THR A 241 19.12 11.91 15.13
N ILE A 242 19.69 12.81 14.33
CA ILE A 242 19.56 12.79 12.87
C ILE A 242 20.93 12.91 12.24
N ALA A 243 21.15 12.14 11.17
CA ALA A 243 22.35 12.23 10.36
C ALA A 243 22.00 12.28 8.87
N SER A 244 22.92 12.76 8.04
CA SER A 244 22.81 12.63 6.59
C SER A 244 23.57 11.40 6.11
N ILE A 245 23.01 10.67 5.14
CA ILE A 245 23.72 9.59 4.46
C ILE A 245 24.13 10.03 3.05
N ALA A 246 25.42 9.86 2.75
CA ALA A 246 25.95 10.12 1.43
C ALA A 246 25.79 8.89 0.51
N ALA A 247 25.74 9.14 -0.80
CA ALA A 247 25.87 8.07 -1.78
C ALA A 247 27.17 7.30 -1.53
N GLN A 248 27.10 5.96 -1.55
CA GLN A 248 28.34 5.20 -1.68
C GLN A 248 28.95 5.59 -3.03
N GLY A 249 30.21 6.05 -3.02
CA GLY A 249 30.98 6.21 -4.25
C GLY A 249 30.94 4.90 -5.04
N ARG A 250 30.99 4.99 -6.37
CA ARG A 250 30.92 3.86 -7.32
C ARG A 250 32.07 2.86 -7.10
N GLY A 251 32.01 2.06 -6.05
CA GLY A 251 32.88 0.94 -5.77
C GLY A 251 32.00 -0.27 -5.47
N ARG A 252 31.89 -1.19 -6.44
CA ARG A 252 31.21 -2.49 -6.36
C ARG A 252 29.69 -2.53 -6.55
N LEU A 253 29.16 -1.91 -7.61
CA LEU A 253 27.95 -2.42 -8.27
C LEU A 253 28.36 -3.11 -9.59
N ARG A 254 29.03 -4.26 -9.47
CA ARG A 254 29.24 -5.23 -10.55
C ARG A 254 28.35 -6.41 -10.20
N GLY A 255 27.11 -6.40 -10.68
CA GLY A 255 26.10 -7.40 -10.28
C GLY A 255 24.66 -7.12 -10.70
N MET A 256 24.36 -5.93 -11.24
CA MET A 256 23.12 -5.68 -11.96
C MET A 256 23.44 -5.40 -13.42
N GLU A 257 23.93 -6.42 -14.14
CA GLU A 257 23.81 -6.44 -15.60
C GLU A 257 22.39 -6.90 -15.95
N ALA A 258 21.74 -6.13 -16.82
CA ALA A 258 20.45 -6.42 -17.40
C ALA A 258 20.49 -7.74 -18.18
N PRO A 259 19.35 -8.45 -18.33
CA PRO A 259 19.32 -9.62 -19.20
C PRO A 259 19.58 -9.17 -20.64
N ALA A 260 20.58 -9.79 -21.26
CA ALA A 260 20.90 -9.64 -22.66
C ALA A 260 19.66 -9.92 -23.52
N THR A 261 19.32 -8.97 -24.39
CA THR A 261 18.39 -9.18 -25.50
C THR A 261 18.91 -10.33 -26.38
N PRO A 262 18.07 -11.30 -26.79
CA PRO A 262 18.48 -12.31 -27.74
C PRO A 262 18.70 -11.66 -29.10
N GLN A 263 19.90 -11.81 -29.65
CA GLN A 263 20.14 -11.59 -31.07
C GLN A 263 19.36 -12.65 -31.85
N THR A 264 18.41 -12.22 -32.67
CA THR A 264 17.79 -13.06 -33.71
C THR A 264 18.82 -13.28 -34.82
N ALA A 265 19.28 -14.52 -34.95
CA ALA A 265 19.93 -15.04 -36.14
C ALA A 265 18.90 -15.84 -36.93
N GLY A 266 18.81 -15.61 -38.25
CA GLY A 266 17.93 -16.32 -39.18
C GLY A 266 17.08 -15.38 -40.01
#